data_AF-A0A2U8QC60-F1
#
_entry.id   AF-A0A2U8QC60-F1
#
_cell.length_a   1.000
_cell.length_b   1.000
_cell.length_c   1.000
_cell.angle_alpha   90.00
_cell.angle_beta   90.00
_cell.angle_gamma   90.00
#
_symmetry.space_group_name_H-M   'P 1'
#
loop_
_entity.id
_entity.type
_entity.pdbx_description
1 polymer ?
#
loop_
_entity_poly.entity_id
_entity_poly.type
_entity_poly.pdbx_seq_one_letter_code
_entity_poly.pdbx_strand_id
1 'polypeptide(L)'
;MESTIIGEFDTRRNAELAVEHVVQECGVPRSDVFVQPAGRANTAGTRAAGSDVKAAPAPEGREKLEGVIEVSVDFHGDAPEKIADALKGAGAKTVRTK
;
A
#
# COMPACT_ATOMS: atom_id res chain seq x y z
N MET A 1 22.54 4.10 -1.22
CA MET A 1 21.69 3.94 -2.42
C MET A 1 20.27 3.84 -1.90
N GLU A 2 19.36 4.63 -2.45
CA GLU A 2 17.94 4.52 -2.11
C GLU A 2 17.37 3.32 -2.87
N SER A 3 16.62 2.47 -2.18
CA SER A 3 16.00 1.29 -2.76
C SER A 3 14.57 1.19 -2.26
N THR A 4 13.70 0.58 -3.06
CA THR A 4 12.29 0.44 -2.72
C THR A 4 11.93 -1.05 -2.66
N ILE A 5 11.32 -1.50 -1.57
CA ILE A 5 10.66 -2.81 -1.51
C ILE A 5 9.17 -2.62 -1.63
N ILE A 6 8.54 -3.45 -2.45
CA ILE A 6 7.13 -3.41 -2.77
C ILE A 6 6.49 -4.73 -2.31
N GLY A 7 5.44 -4.64 -1.49
CA GLY A 7 4.58 -5.75 -1.09
C GLY A 7 3.15 -5.60 -1.61
N GLU A 8 2.56 -6.68 -2.11
CA GLU A 8 1.16 -6.69 -2.60
C GLU A 8 0.23 -7.45 -1.66
N PHE A 9 -0.97 -6.93 -1.41
CA PHE A 9 -1.92 -7.42 -0.42
C PHE A 9 -3.34 -7.51 -0.99
N ASP A 10 -4.06 -8.58 -0.66
CA ASP A 10 -5.46 -8.75 -1.09
C ASP A 10 -6.44 -7.90 -0.27
N THR A 11 -6.03 -7.43 0.91
CA THR A 11 -6.92 -6.73 1.84
C THR A 11 -6.28 -5.47 2.40
N ARG A 12 -7.12 -4.45 2.63
CA ARG A 12 -6.70 -3.19 3.24
C ARG A 12 -6.14 -3.40 4.64
N ARG A 13 -6.75 -4.32 5.39
CA ARG A 13 -6.31 -4.69 6.74
C ARG A 13 -4.86 -5.20 6.76
N ASN A 14 -4.51 -6.11 5.83
CA ASN A 14 -3.15 -6.65 5.78
C ASN A 14 -2.14 -5.57 5.35
N ALA A 15 -2.52 -4.70 4.41
CA ALA A 15 -1.67 -3.59 4.00
C ALA A 15 -1.42 -2.60 5.17
N GLU A 16 -2.42 -2.31 6.00
CA GLU A 16 -2.26 -1.45 7.18
C GLU A 16 -1.39 -2.10 8.25
N LEU A 17 -1.58 -3.40 8.51
CA LEU A 17 -0.71 -4.16 9.42
C LEU A 17 0.75 -4.17 8.95
N ALA A 18 0.97 -4.22 7.64
CA ALA A 18 2.30 -4.14 7.06
C ALA A 18 2.98 -2.81 7.35
N VAL A 19 2.23 -1.70 7.28
CA VAL A 19 2.73 -0.37 7.66
C VAL A 19 3.14 -0.36 9.14
N GLU A 20 2.33 -0.92 10.02
CA GLU A 20 2.64 -1.01 11.45
C GLU A 20 3.94 -1.78 11.70
N HIS A 21 4.08 -2.99 11.14
CA HIS A 21 5.28 -3.79 11.31
C HIS A 21 6.52 -3.13 10.71
N VAL A 22 6.41 -2.52 9.53
CA VAL A 22 7.55 -1.82 8.89
C VAL A 22 8.01 -0.65 9.75
N VAL A 23 7.10 0.16 10.30
CA VAL A 23 7.47 1.31 11.13
C VAL A 23 8.03 0.84 12.49
N GLN A 24 7.34 -0.09 13.15
CA GLN A 24 7.68 -0.48 14.53
C GLN A 24 8.86 -1.44 14.59
N GLU A 25 8.87 -2.46 13.72
CA GLU A 25 9.87 -3.52 13.78
C GLU A 25 11.10 -3.16 12.96
N CYS A 26 10.93 -2.56 11.79
CA CYS A 26 12.06 -2.20 10.91
C CYS A 26 12.64 -0.82 11.21
N GLY A 27 11.93 0.03 11.95
CA GLY A 27 12.36 1.39 12.26
C GLY A 27 12.30 2.33 11.05
N VAL A 28 11.55 1.97 10.01
CA VAL A 28 11.39 2.80 8.82
C VAL A 28 10.46 3.97 9.16
N PRO A 29 10.83 5.22 8.84
CA PRO A 29 9.95 6.36 9.03
C PRO A 29 8.63 6.16 8.30
N ARG A 30 7.50 6.50 8.94
CA ARG A 30 6.18 6.40 8.30
C ARG A 30 6.08 7.24 7.02
N SER A 31 6.89 8.30 6.88
CA SER A 31 7.00 9.11 5.67
C SER A 31 7.49 8.33 4.46
N ASP A 32 8.19 7.24 4.68
CA ASP A 32 8.89 6.45 3.66
C ASP A 32 8.08 5.19 3.29
N VAL A 33 6.82 5.13 3.75
CA VAL A 33 5.89 4.02 3.49
C VAL A 33 4.66 4.54 2.76
N PHE A 34 4.42 4.02 1.56
CA PHE A 34 3.33 4.43 0.68
C PHE A 34 2.36 3.28 0.47
N VAL A 35 1.06 3.56 0.59
CA VAL A 35 0.01 2.56 0.36
C VAL A 35 -0.89 3.04 -0.76
N GLN A 36 -0.99 2.24 -1.83
CA GLN A 36 -1.77 2.56 -3.01
C GLN A 36 -2.49 1.32 -3.55
N PRO A 37 -3.61 1.46 -4.27
CA PRO A 37 -4.16 0.32 -4.99
C PRO A 37 -3.26 -0.04 -6.19
N ALA A 38 -3.06 -1.33 -6.43
CA ALA A 38 -2.26 -1.84 -7.53
C ALA A 38 -3.00 -1.62 -8.86
N GLY A 39 -2.31 -0.96 -9.79
CA GLY A 39 -2.77 -0.67 -11.14
C GLY A 39 -3.17 0.79 -11.37
N ARG A 40 -2.79 1.32 -12.55
CA ARG A 40 -3.22 2.66 -13.03
C ARG A 40 -4.74 2.82 -13.14
N ALA A 41 -5.50 1.72 -13.11
CA ALA A 41 -6.96 1.72 -13.15
C ALA A 41 -7.61 2.11 -11.81
N ASN A 42 -6.87 2.07 -10.70
CA ASN A 42 -7.36 2.47 -9.37
C ASN A 42 -6.81 3.82 -8.91
N THR A 43 -6.16 4.59 -9.79
CA THR A 43 -5.92 6.01 -9.52
C THR A 43 -7.24 6.75 -9.69
N ALA A 44 -7.91 7.08 -8.59
CA ALA A 44 -8.86 8.18 -8.60
C ALA A 44 -8.09 9.46 -8.93
N GLY A 45 -8.07 9.85 -10.21
CA GLY A 45 -7.43 11.10 -10.62
C GLY A 45 -6.81 11.14 -12.02
N THR A 46 -7.62 10.96 -13.07
CA THR A 46 -7.32 11.56 -14.39
C THR A 46 -8.50 12.34 -14.97
N ARG A 47 -9.57 12.56 -14.18
CA ARG A 47 -10.66 13.46 -14.56
C ARG A 47 -10.64 14.65 -13.59
N ALA A 48 -10.44 15.84 -14.14
CA ALA A 48 -10.58 17.09 -13.41
C ALA A 48 -11.92 17.08 -12.65
N ALA A 49 -11.91 17.55 -11.40
CA ALA A 49 -13.11 17.72 -10.61
C ALA A 49 -14.02 18.76 -11.28
N GLY A 50 -14.94 18.30 -12.12
CA GLY A 50 -16.09 19.07 -12.58
C GLY A 50 -17.08 19.15 -11.42
N SER A 51 -17.05 20.27 -10.71
CA SER A 51 -18.05 20.62 -9.70
C SER A 51 -19.41 20.82 -10.40
N ASP A 52 -20.15 19.73 -10.64
CA ASP A 52 -21.63 19.69 -10.79
C ASP A 52 -22.12 18.31 -11.31
N VAL A 53 -21.92 17.26 -10.53
CA VAL A 53 -22.71 16.03 -10.74
C VAL A 53 -23.24 15.56 -9.39
N LYS A 54 -24.57 15.53 -9.25
CA LYS A 54 -25.27 15.03 -8.08
C LYS A 54 -24.84 13.59 -7.81
N ALA A 55 -23.96 13.39 -6.84
CA ALA A 55 -23.62 12.06 -6.35
C ALA A 55 -24.84 11.52 -5.61
N ALA A 56 -25.44 10.45 -6.15
CA ALA A 56 -26.39 9.65 -5.39
C ALA A 56 -25.68 9.05 -4.17
N PRO A 57 -26.35 8.89 -3.02
CA PRO A 57 -25.74 8.29 -1.84
C PRO A 57 -25.31 6.87 -2.17
N ALA A 58 -24.02 6.55 -1.96
CA ALA A 58 -23.52 5.20 -2.10
C ALA A 58 -24.26 4.28 -1.11
N PRO A 59 -24.73 3.08 -1.53
CA PRO A 59 -25.39 2.17 -0.62
C PRO A 59 -24.40 1.66 0.43
N GLU A 60 -24.88 1.54 1.68
CA GLU A 60 -24.15 0.92 2.78
C GLU A 60 -23.86 -0.56 2.48
N GLY A 61 -22.73 -0.81 1.84
CA GLY A 61 -22.16 -2.12 1.65
C GLY A 61 -20.67 -1.92 1.57
N ARG A 62 -19.92 -2.51 2.50
CA ARG A 62 -18.46 -2.51 2.53
C ARG A 62 -17.95 -2.72 1.10
N GLU A 63 -17.43 -1.67 0.49
CA GLU A 63 -16.87 -1.77 -0.85
C GLU A 63 -15.73 -2.78 -0.75
N LYS A 64 -15.97 -3.96 -1.32
CA LYS A 64 -14.95 -4.96 -1.52
C LYS A 64 -14.01 -4.30 -2.52
N LEU A 65 -12.95 -3.68 -2.02
CA LEU A 65 -11.85 -3.22 -2.86
C LEU A 65 -11.25 -4.49 -3.47
N GLU A 66 -11.81 -4.94 -4.60
CA GLU A 66 -11.37 -6.11 -5.39
C GLU A 66 -10.03 -5.84 -6.11
N GLY A 67 -9.31 -4.81 -5.67
CA GLY A 67 -8.00 -4.42 -6.20
C GLY A 67 -6.92 -4.82 -5.21
N VAL A 68 -5.91 -5.52 -5.71
CA VAL A 68 -4.65 -5.73 -4.98
C VAL A 68 -4.16 -4.37 -4.46
N ILE A 69 -3.62 -4.33 -3.25
CA ILE A 69 -3.07 -3.13 -2.61
C ILE A 69 -1.57 -3.27 -2.55
N GLU A 70 -0.86 -2.24 -3.00
CA GLU A 70 0.58 -2.16 -2.99
C GLU A 70 1.05 -1.30 -1.81
N VAL A 71 2.00 -1.82 -1.04
CA VAL A 71 2.76 -1.09 -0.03
C VAL A 71 4.19 -0.96 -0.54
N SER A 72 4.63 0.27 -0.79
CA SER A 72 6.01 0.58 -1.16
C SER A 72 6.74 1.16 0.05
N VAL A 73 7.96 0.68 0.28
CA VAL A 73 8.82 1.08 1.41
C VAL A 73 10.15 1.53 0.84
N ASP A 74 10.43 2.82 0.98
CA ASP A 74 11.73 3.38 0.66
C ASP A 74 12.65 3.19 1.86
N PHE A 75 13.86 2.70 1.61
CA PHE A 75 14.81 2.43 2.67
C PHE A 75 16.25 2.73 2.23
N HIS A 76 17.06 3.02 3.23
CA HIS A 76 18.46 3.38 3.07
C HIS A 76 19.29 2.40 3.90
N GLY A 77 20.05 1.52 3.25
CA GLY A 77 20.99 0.62 3.93
C GLY A 77 20.71 -0.87 3.75
N ASP A 78 21.29 -1.67 4.65
CA ASP A 78 21.69 -3.06 4.34
C ASP A 78 20.72 -4.14 4.83
N ALA A 79 19.51 -3.78 5.29
CA ALA A 79 18.54 -4.74 5.84
C ALA A 79 17.24 -4.88 5.03
N PRO A 80 17.29 -5.09 3.70
CA PRO A 80 16.10 -5.31 2.87
C PRO A 80 15.32 -6.56 3.30
N GLU A 81 16.00 -7.57 3.86
CA GLU A 81 15.39 -8.83 4.30
C GLU A 81 14.40 -8.60 5.45
N LYS A 82 14.73 -7.72 6.40
CA LYS A 82 13.86 -7.42 7.54
C LYS A 82 12.56 -6.77 7.09
N ILE A 83 12.62 -5.85 6.13
CA ILE A 83 11.45 -5.21 5.53
C ILE A 83 10.62 -6.24 4.77
N ALA A 84 11.28 -7.09 3.97
CA ALA A 84 10.60 -8.15 3.24
C ALA A 84 9.87 -9.14 4.17
N ASP A 85 10.46 -9.48 5.31
CA ASP A 85 9.87 -10.38 6.30
C ASP A 85 8.69 -9.71 7.03
N ALA A 86 8.79 -8.43 7.38
CA ALA A 86 7.67 -7.67 7.93
C ALA A 86 6.47 -7.64 6.97
N LEU A 87 6.71 -7.41 5.67
CA LEU A 87 5.67 -7.43 4.64
C LEU A 87 5.03 -8.83 4.50
N LYS A 88 5.84 -9.90 4.47
CA LYS A 88 5.35 -11.28 4.40
C LYS A 88 4.55 -11.66 5.65
N GLY A 89 5.04 -11.29 6.84
CA GLY A 89 4.39 -11.54 8.12
C GLY A 89 3.03 -10.85 8.24
N ALA A 90 2.88 -9.68 7.61
CA ALA A 90 1.60 -8.98 7.51
C ALA A 90 0.65 -9.55 6.44
N GLY A 91 1.11 -10.52 5.62
CA GLY A 91 0.28 -11.23 4.65
C GLY A 91 0.46 -10.78 3.20
N ALA A 92 1.63 -10.26 2.82
CA ALA A 92 1.94 -9.96 1.43
C ALA A 92 1.91 -11.22 0.56
N LYS A 93 1.31 -11.13 -0.64
CA LYS A 93 1.28 -12.20 -1.66
C LYS A 93 2.54 -12.23 -2.49
N THR A 94 3.06 -11.05 -2.80
CA THR A 94 4.32 -10.87 -3.52
C THR A 94 5.15 -9.83 -2.80
N VAL A 95 6.47 -10.01 -2.81
CA VAL A 95 7.43 -9.01 -2.33
C VAL A 95 8.54 -8.92 -3.37
N ARG A 96 8.84 -7.71 -3.82
CA ARG A 96 9.89 -7.44 -4.83
C ARG A 96 10.67 -6.18 -4.48
N THR A 97 11.93 -6.14 -4.86
CA THR A 97 12.80 -4.95 -4.72
C THR A 97 12.94 -4.26 -6.07
N LYS A 98 12.94 -2.93 -6.09
CA LYS A 98 13.14 -2.07 -7.26
C LYS A 98 14.39 -1.22 -7.09
#